data_AF-A0A124IYD3-F1
#
_entry.id   AF-A0A124IYD3-F1
#
_cell.length_a   1.000
_cell.length_b   1.000
_cell.length_c   1.000
_cell.angle_alpha   90.00
_cell.angle_beta   90.00
_cell.angle_gamma   90.00
#
_symmetry.space_group_name_H-M   'P 1'
#
loop_
_entity.id
_entity.type
_entity.pdbx_description
1 polymer ?
#
loop_
_entity_poly.entity_id
_entity_poly.type
_entity_poly.pdbx_seq_one_letter_code
_entity_poly.pdbx_strand_id
1 'polypeptide(L)'
;MLPPSTPPALLHSLLFQLTDAMLAVQPAMSCIEPQTAQTHLLLICTGGSGELTLPDGKVDLSADRCFLLSPGTTYTTANPETTLYYYQLSFNIYQIDGGPGLYTQELLPGRQELLVHPFTRVIRLAEELTAGPDNRSEVQLYRQQLKFQELLLLLLEHNYPSDEAPSPAESVEGTIRYMQEHYMESITVKQLAEQAGVSLWQYTPLFQKLTGQKPLEYLTGLRISRSQQLLLESAEPLREIARLTGFSDEYYFSRRFRQITGVTPGQYAVAKRGKLTVQDWTGHTVDIPERPRRIVYHGETIGDLLALGVKPVGGDEEFARNSVYKHRLKSLANVGFPLNPQLTASLHPDLIIIANPDEKVYKRVAGIAPALTFDSFAPLEHRMRTLGGWLGKQREAEAWLAGFADRNAAMWQRLYGSGVLSPGETASALIFDHGNHLYAMGLSGLSSALYAPGGLRPTAEIQAALDAELGFAEVDPQRLHTYAGDRVFMLVPEREDSRAAMDALLQSPAWRSLPAVQQGHAYLLDSSKWNFSDALTRERLLTLLPKVLGGHGAAQ
;
A
#
# COMPACT_ATOMS: atom_id res chain seq x y z
N MET A 1 -35.99 32.82 31.60
CA MET A 1 -35.51 32.11 32.79
C MET A 1 -35.10 30.72 32.34
N LEU A 2 -33.80 30.48 32.14
CA LEU A 2 -33.28 29.12 32.07
C LEU A 2 -33.50 28.47 33.45
N PRO A 3 -33.95 27.22 33.53
CA PRO A 3 -34.06 26.55 34.83
C PRO A 3 -32.69 26.55 35.50
N PRO A 4 -32.60 26.71 36.83
CA PRO A 4 -31.34 26.60 37.53
C PRO A 4 -30.76 25.21 37.24
N SER A 5 -29.55 25.17 36.69
CA SER A 5 -28.77 23.95 36.54
C SER A 5 -28.67 23.29 37.91
N THR A 6 -29.31 22.13 38.06
CA THR A 6 -29.18 21.30 39.25
C THR A 6 -27.68 21.10 39.50
N PRO A 7 -27.17 21.40 40.71
CA PRO A 7 -25.76 21.15 41.01
C PRO A 7 -25.45 19.65 40.74
N PRO A 8 -24.29 19.33 40.17
CA PRO A 8 -23.90 17.94 39.92
C PRO A 8 -23.96 17.16 41.24
N ALA A 9 -24.48 15.93 41.20
CA ALA A 9 -24.58 15.10 42.40
C ALA A 9 -23.19 14.82 42.97
N LEU A 10 -23.05 14.89 44.29
CA LEU A 10 -21.78 14.62 44.97
C LEU A 10 -21.42 13.14 44.78
N LEU A 11 -20.16 12.82 44.43
CA LEU A 11 -19.75 11.44 44.15
C LEU A 11 -20.13 10.44 45.25
N HIS A 12 -20.05 10.84 46.52
CA HIS A 12 -20.38 9.97 47.66
C HIS A 12 -21.88 9.65 47.77
N SER A 13 -22.74 10.32 46.99
CA SER A 13 -24.19 10.07 46.92
C SER A 13 -24.57 9.11 45.79
N LEU A 14 -23.59 8.65 45.01
CA LEU A 14 -23.77 7.81 43.82
C LEU A 14 -23.30 6.37 44.05
N LEU A 15 -24.10 5.40 43.60
CA LEU A 15 -23.76 3.98 43.55
C LEU A 15 -23.63 3.54 42.10
N PHE A 16 -22.49 2.97 41.76
CA PHE A 16 -22.19 2.48 40.41
C PHE A 16 -22.43 0.97 40.34
N GLN A 17 -23.20 0.51 39.36
CA GLN A 17 -23.49 -0.91 39.15
C GLN A 17 -23.16 -1.30 37.72
N LEU A 18 -22.17 -2.18 37.54
CA LEU A 18 -21.84 -2.76 36.24
C LEU A 18 -23.01 -3.62 35.76
N THR A 19 -23.48 -3.37 34.54
CA THR A 19 -24.57 -4.14 33.93
C THR A 19 -24.06 -5.08 32.84
N ASP A 20 -23.08 -4.64 32.06
CA ASP A 20 -22.51 -5.43 30.97
C ASP A 20 -21.06 -5.03 30.67
N ALA A 21 -20.28 -6.00 30.19
CA ALA A 21 -18.86 -5.83 29.88
C ALA A 21 -18.47 -6.74 28.72
N MET A 22 -18.05 -6.15 27.60
CA MET A 22 -17.65 -6.90 26.41
C MET A 22 -16.41 -6.33 25.73
N LEU A 23 -15.67 -7.21 25.04
CA LEU A 23 -14.63 -6.81 24.10
C LEU A 23 -15.25 -6.71 22.71
N ALA A 24 -15.22 -5.53 22.12
CA ALA A 24 -15.62 -5.30 20.75
C ALA A 24 -14.39 -5.32 19.83
N VAL A 25 -14.52 -6.04 18.71
CA VAL A 25 -13.53 -6.06 17.63
C VAL A 25 -14.24 -5.59 16.38
N GLN A 26 -13.94 -4.36 15.96
CA GLN A 26 -14.54 -3.73 14.78
C GLN A 26 -13.57 -3.83 13.60
N PRO A 27 -13.85 -4.64 12.56
CA PRO A 27 -12.97 -4.83 11.40
C PRO A 27 -12.68 -3.52 10.65
N ALA A 28 -11.56 -3.45 9.94
CA ALA A 28 -11.28 -2.34 9.03
C ALA A 28 -12.40 -2.16 7.99
N MET A 29 -12.61 -0.93 7.53
CA MET A 29 -13.66 -0.55 6.56
C MET A 29 -15.09 -0.87 7.03
N SER A 30 -15.35 -0.81 8.34
CA SER A 30 -16.67 -1.04 8.91
C SER A 30 -17.20 0.19 9.65
N CYS A 31 -18.50 0.39 9.60
CA CYS A 31 -19.22 1.43 10.31
C CYS A 31 -20.35 0.76 11.09
N ILE A 32 -20.41 0.99 12.40
CA ILE A 32 -21.53 0.56 13.23
C ILE A 32 -22.63 1.60 13.08
N GLU A 33 -23.86 1.16 12.82
CA GLU A 33 -25.02 2.06 12.71
C GLU A 33 -25.19 2.93 13.96
N PRO A 34 -25.85 4.10 13.86
CA PRO A 34 -26.08 4.96 15.02
C PRO A 34 -26.80 4.23 16.16
N GLN A 35 -26.19 4.23 17.34
CA GLN A 35 -26.74 3.64 18.55
C GLN A 35 -26.96 4.70 19.62
N THR A 36 -27.86 4.43 20.57
CA THR A 36 -28.09 5.31 21.72
C THR A 36 -27.74 4.55 23.00
N ALA A 37 -26.85 5.13 23.81
CA ALA A 37 -26.45 4.55 25.08
C ALA A 37 -27.66 4.51 26.03
N GLN A 38 -28.08 3.30 26.45
CA GLN A 38 -29.22 3.11 27.36
C GLN A 38 -28.84 3.34 28.84
N THR A 39 -27.56 3.13 29.14
CA THR A 39 -26.94 3.31 30.46
C THR A 39 -25.64 4.11 30.27
N HIS A 40 -24.92 4.41 31.35
CA HIS A 40 -23.59 5.01 31.19
C HIS A 40 -22.67 3.99 30.50
N LEU A 41 -21.95 4.45 29.48
CA LEU A 41 -21.13 3.60 28.63
C LEU A 41 -19.69 4.11 28.64
N LEU A 42 -18.78 3.26 29.09
CA LEU A 42 -17.34 3.50 29.04
C LEU A 42 -16.71 2.69 27.90
N LEU A 43 -16.05 3.38 26.98
CA LEU A 43 -15.29 2.82 25.87
C LEU A 43 -13.80 2.90 26.19
N ILE A 44 -13.07 1.78 26.11
CA ILE A 44 -11.62 1.72 26.39
C ILE A 44 -10.90 1.15 25.17
N CYS A 45 -10.18 1.98 24.42
CA CYS A 45 -9.51 1.58 23.19
C CYS A 45 -8.12 1.00 23.47
N THR A 46 -7.86 -0.22 22.98
CA THR A 46 -6.63 -0.97 23.27
C THR A 46 -5.79 -1.27 22.03
N GLY A 47 -6.32 -1.05 20.84
CA GLY A 47 -5.58 -1.24 19.59
C GLY A 47 -6.37 -0.76 18.37
N GLY A 48 -5.65 -0.40 17.30
CA GLY A 48 -6.25 0.10 16.05
C GLY A 48 -6.62 1.58 16.07
N SER A 49 -7.34 2.01 15.03
CA SER A 49 -7.77 3.39 14.81
C SER A 49 -9.20 3.44 14.26
N GLY A 50 -9.98 4.43 14.67
CA GLY A 50 -11.34 4.68 14.20
C GLY A 50 -11.81 6.10 14.50
N GLU A 51 -13.07 6.38 14.22
CA GLU A 51 -13.76 7.63 14.52
C GLU A 51 -14.98 7.32 15.39
N LEU A 52 -15.16 8.06 16.48
CA LEU A 52 -16.38 8.13 17.26
C LEU A 52 -17.10 9.43 16.89
N THR A 53 -18.29 9.30 16.31
CA THR A 53 -19.17 10.44 16.05
C THR A 53 -20.15 10.57 17.21
N LEU A 54 -20.13 11.73 17.86
CA LEU A 54 -21.02 12.15 18.94
C LEU A 54 -21.87 13.34 18.47
N PRO A 55 -22.94 13.74 19.19
CA PRO A 55 -23.77 14.87 18.80
C PRO A 55 -22.98 16.19 18.69
N ASP A 56 -21.93 16.32 19.50
CA ASP A 56 -21.12 17.53 19.63
C ASP A 56 -19.93 17.58 18.65
N GLY A 57 -19.68 16.50 17.89
CA GLY A 57 -18.58 16.42 16.94
C GLY A 57 -18.03 15.02 16.75
N LYS A 58 -16.96 14.92 15.95
CA LYS A 58 -16.23 13.69 15.73
C LYS A 58 -14.93 13.70 16.52
N VAL A 59 -14.59 12.57 17.14
CA VAL A 59 -13.34 12.36 17.88
C VAL A 59 -12.68 11.06 17.45
N ASP A 60 -11.34 11.05 17.42
CA ASP A 60 -10.58 9.88 17.00
C ASP A 60 -10.58 8.80 18.07
N LEU A 61 -10.90 7.56 17.70
CA LEU A 61 -10.65 6.37 18.51
C LEU A 61 -9.26 5.86 18.17
N SER A 62 -8.35 5.83 19.13
CA SER A 62 -7.03 5.22 18.96
C SER A 62 -6.66 4.47 20.23
N ALA A 63 -5.66 3.59 20.15
CA ALA A 63 -5.09 2.94 21.33
C ALA A 63 -4.77 3.96 22.45
N ASP A 64 -4.92 3.52 23.69
CA ASP A 64 -4.66 4.28 24.92
C ASP A 64 -5.62 5.45 25.20
N ARG A 65 -6.84 5.40 24.65
CA ARG A 65 -7.89 6.40 24.90
C ARG A 65 -9.16 5.80 25.52
N CYS A 66 -9.80 6.56 26.39
CA CYS A 66 -11.06 6.20 27.07
C CYS A 66 -12.14 7.26 26.84
N PHE A 67 -13.38 6.84 26.63
CA PHE A 67 -14.52 7.75 26.45
C PHE A 67 -15.69 7.33 27.35
N LEU A 68 -16.33 8.30 28.00
CA LEU A 68 -17.50 8.10 28.86
C LEU A 68 -18.71 8.80 28.25
N LEU A 69 -19.76 8.01 27.97
CA LEU A 69 -21.02 8.47 27.42
C LEU A 69 -22.13 8.34 28.46
N SER A 70 -23.01 9.34 28.52
CA SER A 70 -24.16 9.35 29.42
C SER A 70 -25.39 8.70 28.78
N PRO A 71 -26.37 8.20 29.56
CA PRO A 71 -27.63 7.68 29.03
C PRO A 71 -28.30 8.68 28.10
N GLY A 72 -28.78 8.21 26.94
CA GLY A 72 -29.37 9.03 25.90
C GLY A 72 -28.39 9.60 24.87
N THR A 73 -27.08 9.44 25.06
CA THR A 73 -26.08 9.88 24.07
C THR A 73 -26.14 9.00 22.83
N THR A 74 -26.44 9.60 21.66
CA THR A 74 -26.34 8.93 20.37
C THR A 74 -24.89 8.92 19.90
N TYR A 75 -24.38 7.76 19.48
CA TYR A 75 -23.01 7.63 19.01
C TYR A 75 -22.91 6.68 17.81
N THR A 76 -21.84 6.83 17.02
CA THR A 76 -21.54 5.98 15.87
C THR A 76 -20.04 5.73 15.84
N THR A 77 -19.60 4.50 15.60
CA THR A 77 -18.18 4.18 15.44
C THR A 77 -17.88 3.77 14.00
N ALA A 78 -16.95 4.47 13.37
CA ALA A 78 -16.46 4.16 12.03
C ALA A 78 -14.99 3.77 12.09
N ASN A 79 -14.57 2.88 11.19
CA ASN A 79 -13.18 2.45 11.11
C ASN A 79 -12.71 2.49 9.64
N PRO A 80 -12.01 3.55 9.22
CA PRO A 80 -11.62 3.71 7.83
C PRO A 80 -10.36 2.94 7.41
N GLU A 81 -9.52 2.46 8.35
CA GLU A 81 -8.18 1.97 8.00
C GLU A 81 -7.72 0.69 8.71
N THR A 82 -7.85 0.57 10.04
CA THR A 82 -7.24 -0.53 10.81
C THR A 82 -8.18 -1.10 11.86
N THR A 83 -8.31 -2.43 11.97
CA THR A 83 -9.21 -3.09 12.95
C THR A 83 -9.08 -2.47 14.35
N LEU A 84 -10.21 -2.02 14.89
CA LEU A 84 -10.30 -1.32 16.17
C LEU A 84 -10.68 -2.33 17.27
N TYR A 85 -9.91 -2.32 18.35
CA TYR A 85 -10.08 -3.16 19.52
C TYR A 85 -10.42 -2.26 20.71
N TYR A 86 -11.58 -2.48 21.32
CA TYR A 86 -12.01 -1.68 22.46
C TYR A 86 -12.95 -2.45 23.38
N TYR A 87 -12.88 -2.15 24.68
CA TYR A 87 -13.84 -2.65 25.65
C TYR A 87 -15.04 -1.70 25.74
N GLN A 88 -16.22 -2.29 25.90
CA GLN A 88 -17.46 -1.59 26.20
C GLN A 88 -17.95 -2.03 27.58
N LEU A 89 -18.05 -1.09 28.51
CA LEU A 89 -18.52 -1.31 29.87
C LEU A 89 -19.79 -0.47 30.07
N SER A 90 -20.93 -1.14 30.21
CA SER A 90 -22.22 -0.52 30.49
C SER A 90 -22.50 -0.58 31.99
N PHE A 91 -23.01 0.50 32.57
CA PHE A 91 -23.30 0.55 34.00
C PHE A 91 -24.40 1.56 34.34
N ASN A 92 -25.14 1.25 35.41
CA ASN A 92 -26.10 2.17 36.00
C ASN A 92 -25.45 2.97 37.12
N ILE A 93 -25.89 4.21 37.27
CA ILE A 93 -25.59 5.04 38.44
C ILE A 93 -26.90 5.27 39.19
N TYR A 94 -26.91 5.02 40.49
CA TYR A 94 -28.04 5.31 41.37
C TYR A 94 -27.69 6.43 42.32
N GLN A 95 -28.51 7.48 42.36
CA GLN A 95 -28.41 8.52 43.36
C GLN A 95 -29.24 8.12 44.58
N ILE A 96 -28.63 8.18 45.78
CA ILE A 96 -29.30 7.80 47.03
C ILE A 96 -29.96 9.01 47.72
N ASP A 97 -29.37 10.20 47.56
CA ASP A 97 -29.85 11.42 48.23
C ASP A 97 -31.22 11.85 47.69
N GLY A 98 -32.23 11.89 48.57
CA GLY A 98 -33.60 12.27 48.23
C GLY A 98 -34.50 11.13 47.71
N GLY A 99 -33.99 9.90 47.64
CA GLY A 99 -34.70 8.69 47.21
C GLY A 99 -33.96 7.96 46.08
N PRO A 100 -33.91 6.62 46.08
CA PRO A 100 -33.13 5.88 45.09
C PRO A 100 -33.71 6.07 43.69
N GLY A 101 -32.93 6.71 42.82
CA GLY A 101 -33.28 6.95 41.42
C GLY A 101 -32.10 6.72 40.50
N LEU A 102 -32.38 6.39 39.23
CA LEU A 102 -31.35 6.34 38.19
C LEU A 102 -30.82 7.75 37.96
N TYR A 103 -29.52 7.93 38.15
CA TYR A 103 -28.80 9.12 37.74
C TYR A 103 -28.51 8.98 36.24
N THR A 104 -29.03 9.90 35.43
CA THR A 104 -28.87 9.87 33.95
C THR A 104 -28.07 11.04 33.41
N GLN A 105 -27.61 11.94 34.28
CA GLN A 105 -26.83 13.11 33.92
C GLN A 105 -25.36 12.74 33.64
N GLU A 106 -24.60 13.72 33.13
CA GLU A 106 -23.15 13.59 32.98
C GLU A 106 -22.47 13.38 34.34
N LEU A 107 -21.59 12.37 34.41
CA LEU A 107 -20.77 12.11 35.59
C LEU A 107 -19.63 13.13 35.71
N LEU A 108 -19.07 13.54 34.56
CA LEU A 108 -17.97 14.49 34.43
C LEU A 108 -18.38 15.57 33.43
N PRO A 109 -19.04 16.66 33.89
CA PRO A 109 -19.60 17.67 33.02
C PRO A 109 -18.58 18.23 32.01
N GLY A 110 -18.92 18.16 30.71
CA GLY A 110 -18.06 18.67 29.64
C GLY A 110 -16.79 17.87 29.35
N ARG A 111 -16.65 16.66 29.91
CA ARG A 111 -15.49 15.76 29.68
C ARG A 111 -15.95 14.37 29.25
N GLN A 112 -16.03 14.18 27.93
CA GLN A 112 -16.36 12.89 27.31
C GLN A 112 -15.13 11.99 27.17
N GLU A 113 -13.96 12.55 26.86
CA GLU A 113 -12.69 11.81 26.84
C GLU A 113 -12.05 11.81 28.24
N LEU A 114 -11.64 10.63 28.72
CA LEU A 114 -11.00 10.43 30.01
C LEU A 114 -9.49 10.23 29.90
N LEU A 115 -8.75 10.90 30.76
CA LEU A 115 -7.29 10.83 30.90
C LEU A 115 -6.93 9.85 32.01
N VAL A 116 -5.99 8.93 31.80
CA VAL A 116 -5.61 7.98 32.84
C VAL A 116 -4.23 7.39 32.60
N HIS A 117 -3.39 7.38 33.64
CA HIS A 117 -2.04 6.84 33.59
C HIS A 117 -1.70 5.98 34.82
N PRO A 118 -0.93 4.89 34.68
CA PRO A 118 -0.56 4.24 33.42
C PRO A 118 -1.77 3.51 32.79
N PHE A 119 -1.96 3.66 31.48
CA PHE A 119 -3.10 3.06 30.75
C PHE A 119 -3.09 1.52 30.78
N THR A 120 -1.91 0.91 30.96
CA THR A 120 -1.75 -0.54 31.13
C THR A 120 -2.56 -1.10 32.30
N ARG A 121 -2.76 -0.31 33.37
CA ARG A 121 -3.59 -0.72 34.51
C ARG A 121 -5.07 -0.76 34.13
N VAL A 122 -5.52 0.16 33.28
CA VAL A 122 -6.89 0.22 32.76
C VAL A 122 -7.18 -0.97 31.86
N ILE A 123 -6.26 -1.28 30.92
CA ILE A 123 -6.38 -2.45 30.04
C ILE A 123 -6.51 -3.73 30.87
N ARG A 124 -5.63 -3.93 31.85
CA ARG A 124 -5.67 -5.13 32.72
C ARG A 124 -7.01 -5.26 33.45
N LEU A 125 -7.53 -4.17 34.01
CA LEU A 125 -8.83 -4.19 34.69
C LEU A 125 -9.98 -4.48 33.72
N ALA A 126 -9.95 -3.92 32.50
CA ALA A 126 -10.96 -4.17 31.47
C ALA A 126 -10.92 -5.62 30.94
N GLU A 127 -9.73 -6.18 30.73
CA GLU A 127 -9.51 -7.59 30.41
C GLU A 127 -10.11 -8.49 31.50
N GLU A 128 -9.82 -8.19 32.77
CA GLU A 128 -10.34 -8.97 33.89
C GLU A 128 -11.86 -8.85 34.10
N LEU A 129 -12.46 -7.73 33.68
CA LEU A 129 -13.92 -7.51 33.70
C LEU A 129 -14.63 -8.30 32.61
N THR A 130 -13.96 -8.51 31.47
CA THR A 130 -14.51 -9.23 30.31
C THR A 130 -14.14 -10.71 30.28
N ALA A 131 -13.08 -11.12 30.98
CA ALA A 131 -12.67 -12.51 31.09
C ALA A 131 -13.58 -13.30 32.05
N GLY A 132 -14.42 -14.19 31.52
CA GLY A 132 -15.10 -15.20 32.34
C GLY A 132 -16.15 -16.03 31.56
N PRO A 133 -16.28 -17.34 31.85
CA PRO A 133 -17.26 -18.22 31.19
C PRO A 133 -18.71 -17.83 31.51
N ASP A 134 -19.64 -18.17 30.61
CA ASP A 134 -21.08 -17.84 30.66
C ASP A 134 -21.84 -18.34 31.91
N ASN A 135 -21.21 -19.15 32.76
CA ASN A 135 -21.81 -19.69 33.98
C ASN A 135 -21.18 -19.05 35.23
N ARG A 136 -21.51 -17.77 35.48
CA ARG A 136 -20.95 -16.98 36.58
C ARG A 136 -21.74 -17.24 37.87
N SER A 137 -21.06 -17.62 38.95
CA SER A 137 -21.66 -17.66 40.28
C SER A 137 -21.90 -16.24 40.82
N GLU A 138 -22.89 -16.06 41.71
CA GLU A 138 -23.19 -14.76 42.36
C GLU A 138 -21.94 -14.10 42.99
N VAL A 139 -21.07 -14.90 43.60
CA VAL A 139 -19.81 -14.40 44.19
C VAL A 139 -18.84 -13.89 43.12
N GLN A 140 -18.83 -14.50 41.93
CA GLN A 140 -17.99 -14.05 40.82
C GLN A 140 -18.49 -12.73 40.22
N LEU A 141 -19.80 -12.55 40.11
CA LEU A 141 -20.42 -11.27 39.70
C LEU A 141 -20.07 -10.15 40.70
N TYR A 142 -20.13 -10.43 42.01
CA TYR A 142 -19.70 -9.46 43.02
C TYR A 142 -18.20 -9.10 42.91
N ARG A 143 -17.33 -10.07 42.59
CA ARG A 143 -15.90 -9.78 42.33
C ARG A 143 -15.71 -8.88 41.11
N GLN A 144 -16.47 -9.09 40.03
CA GLN A 144 -16.43 -8.21 38.86
C GLN A 144 -16.88 -6.80 39.22
N GLN A 145 -17.95 -6.68 40.00
CA GLN A 145 -18.42 -5.39 40.51
C GLN A 145 -17.33 -4.66 41.32
N LEU A 146 -16.56 -5.36 42.16
CA LEU A 146 -15.45 -4.74 42.91
C LEU A 146 -14.32 -4.25 41.99
N LYS A 147 -13.96 -5.01 40.96
CA LYS A 147 -12.95 -4.59 39.98
C LYS A 147 -13.41 -3.39 39.16
N PHE A 148 -14.70 -3.35 38.84
CA PHE A 148 -15.29 -2.20 38.17
C PHE A 148 -15.24 -0.95 39.04
N GLN A 149 -15.50 -1.07 40.34
CA GLN A 149 -15.30 0.04 41.28
C GLN A 149 -13.83 0.49 41.35
N GLU A 150 -12.86 -0.44 41.32
CA GLU A 150 -11.43 -0.09 41.25
C GLU A 150 -11.09 0.68 39.97
N LEU A 151 -11.62 0.24 38.83
CA LEU A 151 -11.44 0.92 37.54
C LEU A 151 -12.04 2.33 37.57
N LEU A 152 -13.27 2.47 38.09
CA LEU A 152 -13.92 3.77 38.22
C LEU A 152 -13.14 4.70 39.15
N LEU A 153 -12.66 4.21 40.29
CA LEU A 153 -11.83 5.01 41.20
C LEU A 153 -10.60 5.54 40.47
N LEU A 154 -9.87 4.68 39.75
CA LEU A 154 -8.70 5.07 38.98
C LEU A 154 -9.03 6.16 37.95
N LEU A 155 -10.16 6.04 37.25
CA LEU A 155 -10.60 7.04 36.29
C LEU A 155 -11.00 8.35 36.97
N LEU A 156 -11.75 8.29 38.08
CA LEU A 156 -12.18 9.47 38.82
C LEU A 156 -10.99 10.22 39.44
N GLU A 157 -9.98 9.51 39.97
CA GLU A 157 -8.76 10.14 40.51
C GLU A 157 -8.04 11.03 39.49
N HIS A 158 -8.09 10.70 38.20
CA HIS A 158 -7.41 11.45 37.15
C HIS A 158 -8.32 12.47 36.43
N ASN A 159 -9.64 12.34 36.58
CA ASN A 159 -10.60 13.10 35.77
C ASN A 159 -11.63 13.89 36.57
N TYR A 160 -11.78 13.65 37.85
CA TYR A 160 -12.70 14.43 38.66
C TYR A 160 -12.12 15.84 38.86
N PRO A 161 -12.91 16.91 38.67
CA PRO A 161 -12.43 18.26 38.89
C PRO A 161 -11.95 18.41 40.34
N SER A 162 -10.66 18.64 40.55
CA SER A 162 -10.19 19.17 41.83
C SER A 162 -10.40 20.69 41.82
N ASP A 163 -10.85 21.26 42.93
CA ASP A 163 -10.86 22.71 43.15
C ASP A 163 -9.44 23.28 43.36
N GLU A 164 -8.39 22.46 43.20
CA GLU A 164 -6.99 22.82 43.40
C GLU A 164 -6.28 22.98 42.05
N ALA A 165 -5.30 23.90 41.99
CA ALA A 165 -4.44 24.00 40.81
C ALA A 165 -3.79 22.63 40.50
N PRO A 166 -3.67 22.23 39.21
CA PRO A 166 -3.07 20.96 38.86
C PRO A 166 -1.70 20.85 39.53
N SER A 167 -1.47 19.71 40.18
CA SER A 167 -0.23 19.46 40.86
C SER A 167 0.95 19.61 39.90
N PRO A 168 2.16 19.91 40.40
CA PRO A 168 3.37 19.90 39.58
C PRO A 168 3.56 18.59 38.80
N ALA A 169 3.01 17.47 39.29
CA ALA A 169 3.04 16.19 38.60
C ALA A 169 2.10 16.16 37.39
N GLU A 170 0.84 16.52 37.56
CA GLU A 170 -0.16 16.58 36.49
C GLU A 170 0.23 17.58 35.39
N SER A 171 0.83 18.72 35.78
CA SER A 171 1.32 19.72 34.82
C SER A 171 2.51 19.19 34.00
N VAL A 172 3.39 18.39 34.60
CA VAL A 172 4.47 17.71 33.87
C VAL A 172 3.93 16.58 33.00
N GLU A 173 2.88 15.86 33.42
CA GLU A 173 2.21 14.85 32.57
C GLU A 173 1.62 15.47 31.31
N GLY A 174 1.03 16.67 31.39
CA GLY A 174 0.56 17.42 30.22
C GLY A 174 1.66 17.63 29.16
N THR A 175 2.93 17.76 29.59
CA THR A 175 4.06 17.91 28.67
C THR A 175 4.45 16.62 27.97
N ILE A 176 4.15 15.45 28.54
CA ILE A 176 4.40 14.15 27.90
C ILE A 176 3.51 14.01 26.66
N ARG A 177 2.22 14.37 26.78
CA ARG A 177 1.27 14.37 25.67
C ARG A 177 1.71 15.31 24.55
N TYR A 178 2.10 16.53 24.92
CA TYR A 178 2.67 17.47 23.97
C TYR A 178 3.88 16.89 23.23
N MET A 179 4.79 16.20 23.93
CA MET A 179 5.92 15.53 23.28
C MET A 179 5.50 14.40 22.34
N GLN A 180 4.41 13.68 22.62
CA GLN A 180 3.88 12.61 21.76
C GLN A 180 3.22 13.17 20.50
N GLU A 181 2.55 14.32 20.59
CA GLU A 181 1.89 14.97 19.46
C GLU A 181 2.88 15.76 18.59
N HIS A 182 3.89 16.36 19.21
CA HIS A 182 4.84 17.28 18.58
C HIS A 182 6.28 16.75 18.50
N TYR A 183 6.48 15.42 18.56
CA TYR A 183 7.83 14.83 18.60
C TYR A 183 8.73 15.23 17.42
N MET A 184 8.15 15.61 16.28
CA MET A 184 8.89 16.03 15.09
C MET A 184 9.54 17.42 15.24
N GLU A 185 9.07 18.23 16.18
CA GLU A 185 9.49 19.62 16.37
C GLU A 185 10.73 19.76 17.25
N SER A 186 11.38 20.93 17.21
CA SER A 186 12.50 21.23 18.11
C SER A 186 11.99 21.55 19.52
N ILE A 187 11.94 20.53 20.38
CA ILE A 187 11.50 20.64 21.78
C ILE A 187 12.71 20.81 22.71
N THR A 188 12.61 21.77 23.63
CA THR A 188 13.60 22.02 24.69
C THR A 188 13.02 21.80 26.09
N VAL A 189 13.87 21.44 27.05
CA VAL A 189 13.46 21.26 28.45
C VAL A 189 12.89 22.56 29.05
N LYS A 190 13.38 23.72 28.60
CA LYS A 190 12.87 25.02 29.05
C LYS A 190 11.42 25.24 28.64
N GLN A 191 11.08 24.97 27.37
CA GLN A 191 9.71 25.08 26.88
C GLN A 191 8.77 24.15 27.65
N LEU A 192 9.20 22.91 27.90
CA LEU A 192 8.39 21.95 28.65
C LEU A 192 8.17 22.40 30.10
N ALA A 193 9.20 22.94 30.76
CA ALA A 193 9.08 23.48 32.11
C ALA A 193 8.11 24.67 32.17
N GLU A 194 8.22 25.60 31.21
CA GLU A 194 7.31 26.75 31.08
C GLU A 194 5.85 26.32 30.84
N GLN A 195 5.64 25.33 29.96
CA GLN A 195 4.32 24.78 29.67
C GLN A 195 3.72 24.05 30.88
N ALA A 196 4.53 23.36 31.67
CA ALA A 196 4.11 22.73 32.92
C ALA A 196 3.97 23.71 34.10
N GLY A 197 4.25 25.01 33.91
CA GLY A 197 4.19 25.98 35.00
C GLY A 197 5.16 25.70 36.15
N VAL A 198 6.23 24.93 35.92
CA VAL A 198 7.23 24.58 36.94
C VAL A 198 8.60 25.14 36.59
N SER A 199 9.44 25.34 37.60
CA SER A 199 10.81 25.79 37.37
C SER A 199 11.66 24.71 36.68
N LEU A 200 12.64 25.14 35.88
CA LEU A 200 13.52 24.23 35.12
C LEU A 200 14.25 23.20 36.01
N TRP A 201 14.64 23.61 37.22
CA TRP A 201 15.36 22.73 38.17
C TRP A 201 14.44 21.66 38.79
N GLN A 202 13.12 21.92 38.86
CA GLN A 202 12.12 20.96 39.34
C GLN A 202 11.64 20.03 38.22
N TYR A 203 11.56 20.54 36.98
CA TYR A 203 10.98 19.81 35.86
C TYR A 203 11.69 18.48 35.57
N THR A 204 13.02 18.50 35.36
CA THR A 204 13.76 17.28 34.95
C THR A 204 13.67 16.17 36.01
N PRO A 205 13.91 16.43 37.31
CA PRO A 205 13.74 15.41 38.35
C PRO A 205 12.31 14.87 38.42
N LEU A 206 11.31 15.75 38.27
CA LEU A 206 9.91 15.34 38.36
C LEU A 206 9.49 14.51 37.15
N PHE A 207 9.86 14.93 35.94
CA PHE A 207 9.67 14.16 34.71
C PHE A 207 10.35 12.78 34.78
N GLN A 208 11.58 12.72 35.29
CA GLN A 208 12.30 11.46 35.43
C GLN A 208 11.68 10.55 36.49
N LYS A 209 11.13 11.12 37.57
CA LYS A 209 10.37 10.35 38.57
C LYS A 209 9.11 9.73 37.96
N LEU A 210 8.43 10.44 37.05
CA LEU A 210 7.22 9.97 36.38
C LEU A 210 7.49 8.95 35.27
N THR A 211 8.50 9.20 34.43
CA THR A 211 8.74 8.41 33.20
C THR A 211 9.91 7.43 33.31
N GLY A 212 10.72 7.52 34.36
CA GLY A 212 11.99 6.79 34.51
C GLY A 212 13.13 7.34 33.64
N GLN A 213 12.88 8.31 32.76
CA GLN A 213 13.83 8.81 31.77
C GLN A 213 13.96 10.33 31.82
N LYS A 214 15.07 10.89 31.32
CA LYS A 214 15.17 12.34 31.16
C LYS A 214 14.31 12.81 29.98
N PRO A 215 13.80 14.06 29.97
CA PRO A 215 12.90 14.54 28.93
C PRO A 215 13.42 14.35 27.49
N LEU A 216 14.66 14.75 27.20
CA LEU A 216 15.21 14.62 25.84
C LEU A 216 15.55 13.17 25.46
N GLU A 217 15.81 12.30 26.44
CA GLU A 217 16.01 10.87 26.22
C GLU A 217 14.68 10.20 25.86
N TYR A 218 13.60 10.55 26.58
CA TYR A 218 12.24 10.12 26.29
C TYR A 218 11.80 10.56 24.88
N LEU A 219 12.02 11.84 24.53
CA LEU A 219 11.76 12.35 23.17
C LEU A 219 12.51 11.55 22.12
N THR A 220 13.80 11.27 22.36
CA THR A 220 14.60 10.45 21.44
C THR A 220 14.01 9.05 21.30
N GLY A 221 13.56 8.43 22.39
CA GLY A 221 12.89 7.14 22.40
C GLY A 221 11.63 7.13 21.53
N LEU A 222 10.77 8.15 21.65
CA LEU A 222 9.58 8.32 20.81
C LEU A 222 9.94 8.38 19.32
N ARG A 223 10.92 9.22 18.97
CA ARG A 223 11.39 9.37 17.58
C ARG A 223 11.94 8.05 17.01
N ILE A 224 12.71 7.30 17.80
CA ILE A 224 13.23 6.00 17.38
C ILE A 224 12.09 4.99 17.21
N SER A 225 11.14 4.91 18.13
CA SER A 225 9.98 4.02 18.02
C SER A 225 9.19 4.29 16.73
N ARG A 226 8.92 5.57 16.43
CA ARG A 226 8.27 5.96 15.17
C ARG A 226 9.09 5.62 13.94
N SER A 227 10.42 5.78 14.02
CA SER A 227 11.32 5.40 12.91
C SER A 227 11.32 3.89 12.63
N GLN A 228 11.16 3.04 13.65
CA GLN A 228 11.03 1.59 13.46
C GLN A 228 9.78 1.26 12.65
N GLN A 229 8.64 1.88 12.95
CA GLN A 229 7.41 1.71 12.16
C GLN A 229 7.63 2.14 10.70
N LEU A 230 8.17 3.34 10.47
CA LEU A 230 8.44 3.84 9.11
C LEU A 230 9.40 2.94 8.32
N LEU A 231 10.42 2.36 8.97
CA LEU A 231 11.34 1.39 8.33
C LEU A 231 10.61 0.11 7.89
N LEU A 232 9.57 -0.28 8.62
CA LEU A 232 8.76 -1.47 8.34
C LEU A 232 7.59 -1.18 7.40
N GLU A 233 7.14 0.06 7.27
CA GLU A 233 5.91 0.43 6.55
C GLU A 233 6.17 1.23 5.25
N SER A 234 7.27 1.98 5.17
CA SER A 234 7.60 2.85 4.02
C SER A 234 8.85 2.42 3.23
N ALA A 235 8.96 2.89 1.98
CA ALA A 235 10.15 2.71 1.13
C ALA A 235 11.08 3.95 1.13
N GLU A 236 10.85 4.88 2.06
CA GLU A 236 11.54 6.16 2.11
C GLU A 236 13.05 6.00 2.35
N PRO A 237 13.90 6.84 1.74
CA PRO A 237 15.33 6.88 2.05
C PRO A 237 15.56 7.14 3.53
N LEU A 238 16.66 6.61 4.08
CA LEU A 238 16.96 6.74 5.51
C LEU A 238 17.05 8.20 5.98
N ARG A 239 17.57 9.08 5.12
CA ARG A 239 17.56 10.54 5.30
C ARG A 239 16.16 11.10 5.52
N GLU A 240 15.19 10.62 4.74
CA GLU A 240 13.81 11.09 4.80
C GLU A 240 13.10 10.53 6.04
N ILE A 241 13.36 9.27 6.40
CA ILE A 241 12.89 8.69 7.67
C ILE A 241 13.42 9.50 8.87
N ALA A 242 14.69 9.89 8.86
CA ALA A 242 15.27 10.76 9.89
C ALA A 242 14.50 12.09 9.99
N ARG A 243 14.24 12.74 8.85
CA ARG A 243 13.49 14.00 8.77
C ARG A 243 12.06 13.86 9.29
N LEU A 244 11.34 12.83 8.84
CA LEU A 244 9.96 12.51 9.23
C LEU A 244 9.82 12.14 10.71
N THR A 245 10.93 11.81 11.39
CA THR A 245 10.94 11.48 12.81
C THR A 245 11.57 12.57 13.68
N GLY A 246 11.81 13.76 13.12
CA GLY A 246 12.30 14.93 13.86
C GLY A 246 13.82 14.94 14.09
N PHE A 247 14.59 14.11 13.40
CA PHE A 247 16.05 14.22 13.36
C PHE A 247 16.48 15.14 12.22
N SER A 248 17.33 16.12 12.54
CA SER A 248 17.93 17.04 11.56
C SER A 248 19.12 16.42 10.80
N ASP A 249 19.71 15.36 11.34
CA ASP A 249 20.93 14.74 10.82
C ASP A 249 20.79 13.20 10.78
N GLU A 250 20.98 12.63 9.59
CA GLU A 250 20.86 11.19 9.32
C GLU A 250 21.92 10.35 10.05
N TYR A 251 23.15 10.87 10.19
CA TYR A 251 24.23 10.17 10.87
C TYR A 251 23.99 10.13 12.38
N TYR A 252 23.50 11.22 12.96
CA TYR A 252 23.10 11.30 14.36
C TYR A 252 21.92 10.37 14.64
N PHE A 253 20.88 10.40 13.79
CA PHE A 253 19.77 9.46 13.83
C PHE A 253 20.27 8.01 13.84
N SER A 254 21.09 7.62 12.86
CA SER A 254 21.60 6.25 12.72
C SER A 254 22.39 5.79 13.95
N ARG A 255 23.21 6.68 14.53
CA ARG A 255 23.94 6.40 15.78
C ARG A 255 23.00 6.20 16.96
N ARG A 256 22.02 7.09 17.14
CA ARG A 256 21.04 7.01 18.24
C ARG A 256 20.14 5.80 18.11
N PHE A 257 19.69 5.48 16.90
CA PHE A 257 18.93 4.28 16.60
C PHE A 257 19.73 3.04 17.02
N ARG A 258 20.98 2.91 16.57
CA ARG A 258 21.82 1.77 16.95
C ARG A 258 22.09 1.68 18.44
N GLN A 259 22.27 2.82 19.11
CA GLN A 259 22.46 2.85 20.56
C GLN A 259 21.24 2.33 21.31
N ILE A 260 20.03 2.60 20.82
CA ILE A 260 18.77 2.20 21.47
C ILE A 260 18.34 0.79 21.07
N THR A 261 18.49 0.41 19.79
CA THR A 261 17.96 -0.86 19.25
C THR A 261 19.03 -1.95 19.12
N GLY A 262 20.31 -1.63 19.32
CA GLY A 262 21.44 -2.53 19.16
C GLY A 262 21.94 -2.73 17.72
N VAL A 263 21.16 -2.35 16.71
CA VAL A 263 21.46 -2.54 15.28
C VAL A 263 21.24 -1.27 14.47
N THR A 264 21.84 -1.17 13.28
CA THR A 264 21.57 -0.01 12.41
C THR A 264 20.13 -0.04 11.85
N PRO A 265 19.55 1.11 11.49
CA PRO A 265 18.20 1.16 10.88
C PRO A 265 18.01 0.21 9.68
N GLY A 266 19.01 0.14 8.79
CA GLY A 266 18.97 -0.75 7.63
C GLY A 266 18.95 -2.23 8.03
N GLN A 267 19.80 -2.62 8.98
CA GLN A 267 19.81 -3.99 9.52
C GLN A 267 18.49 -4.34 10.22
N TYR A 268 17.90 -3.39 10.95
CA TYR A 268 16.60 -3.57 11.60
C TYR A 268 15.50 -3.85 10.57
N ALA A 269 15.44 -3.05 9.50
CA ALA A 269 14.47 -3.22 8.43
C ALA A 269 14.59 -4.58 7.74
N VAL A 270 15.81 -5.07 7.52
CA VAL A 270 16.07 -6.39 6.92
C VAL A 270 15.70 -7.52 7.88
N ALA A 271 16.13 -7.45 9.14
CA ALA A 271 15.96 -8.53 10.11
C ALA A 271 14.51 -8.79 10.52
N LYS A 272 13.64 -7.78 10.40
CA LYS A 272 12.22 -7.86 10.76
C LYS A 272 11.30 -8.20 9.58
N ARG A 273 11.83 -8.31 8.36
CA ARG A 273 11.07 -8.74 7.18
C ARG A 273 11.21 -10.25 7.01
N GLY A 274 10.10 -10.95 6.79
CA GLY A 274 10.13 -12.36 6.44
C GLY A 274 10.85 -12.59 5.11
N LYS A 275 11.34 -13.82 4.91
CA LYS A 275 12.04 -14.23 3.69
C LYS A 275 11.19 -15.24 2.94
N LEU A 276 11.11 -15.07 1.63
CA LEU A 276 10.50 -16.01 0.72
C LEU A 276 11.62 -16.68 -0.10
N THR A 277 11.73 -18.00 -0.02
CA THR A 277 12.62 -18.76 -0.92
C THR A 277 11.88 -19.02 -2.21
N VAL A 278 12.45 -18.59 -3.34
CA VAL A 278 11.87 -18.77 -4.67
C VAL A 278 12.86 -19.44 -5.60
N GLN A 279 12.34 -20.10 -6.63
CA GLN A 279 13.15 -20.57 -7.76
C GLN A 279 12.93 -19.64 -8.96
N ASP A 280 14.01 -19.17 -9.56
CA ASP A 280 13.98 -18.26 -10.72
C ASP A 280 13.88 -19.02 -12.06
N TRP A 281 13.81 -18.28 -13.18
CA TRP A 281 13.66 -18.87 -14.52
C TRP A 281 14.79 -19.83 -14.90
N THR A 282 16.02 -19.50 -14.53
CA THR A 282 17.22 -20.30 -14.80
C THR A 282 17.51 -21.37 -13.73
N GLY A 283 16.62 -21.52 -12.75
CA GLY A 283 16.67 -22.58 -11.74
C GLY A 283 17.42 -22.23 -10.46
N HIS A 284 17.80 -20.97 -10.24
CA HIS A 284 18.42 -20.52 -9.00
C HIS A 284 17.43 -20.50 -7.86
N THR A 285 17.83 -21.03 -6.70
CA THR A 285 17.06 -20.91 -5.46
C THR A 285 17.57 -19.73 -4.65
N VAL A 286 16.72 -18.73 -4.42
CA VAL A 286 17.11 -17.44 -3.83
C VAL A 286 16.15 -17.05 -2.72
N ASP A 287 16.70 -16.64 -1.58
CA ASP A 287 15.94 -16.02 -0.50
C ASP A 287 15.74 -14.52 -0.79
N ILE A 288 14.51 -14.14 -1.10
CA ILE A 288 14.12 -12.75 -1.32
C ILE A 288 13.33 -12.20 -0.14
N PRO A 289 13.28 -10.86 0.06
CA PRO A 289 12.35 -10.27 1.01
C PRO A 289 10.90 -10.62 0.64
N GLU A 290 10.03 -10.93 1.61
CA GLU A 290 8.59 -11.16 1.35
C GLU A 290 7.88 -9.95 0.71
N ARG A 291 8.41 -8.74 0.96
CA ARG A 291 7.90 -7.48 0.42
C ARG A 291 9.07 -6.59 0.00
N PRO A 292 9.65 -6.80 -1.18
CA PRO A 292 10.74 -5.99 -1.69
C PRO A 292 10.23 -4.56 -2.01
N ARG A 293 11.06 -3.55 -1.74
CA ARG A 293 10.68 -2.13 -1.86
C ARG A 293 11.60 -1.32 -2.76
N ARG A 294 12.87 -1.71 -2.86
CA ARG A 294 13.89 -1.06 -3.68
C ARG A 294 14.28 -2.01 -4.79
N ILE A 295 13.36 -2.18 -5.73
CA ILE A 295 13.50 -3.14 -6.82
C ILE A 295 14.24 -2.48 -7.98
N VAL A 296 15.32 -3.11 -8.43
CA VAL A 296 15.90 -2.83 -9.74
C VAL A 296 15.34 -3.85 -10.72
N TYR A 297 14.78 -3.37 -11.83
CA TYR A 297 14.26 -4.22 -12.90
C TYR A 297 14.97 -3.89 -14.21
N HIS A 298 15.69 -4.85 -14.77
CA HIS A 298 16.42 -4.67 -16.03
C HIS A 298 15.85 -5.62 -17.10
N GLY A 299 15.03 -5.06 -17.99
CA GLY A 299 14.29 -5.81 -19.00
C GLY A 299 13.25 -4.96 -19.73
N GLU A 300 12.71 -5.51 -20.81
CA GLU A 300 11.76 -4.90 -21.72
C GLU A 300 10.30 -4.94 -21.20
N THR A 301 9.98 -5.80 -20.22
CA THR A 301 8.61 -5.92 -19.66
C THR A 301 8.43 -5.18 -18.33
N ILE A 302 9.11 -4.05 -18.13
CA ILE A 302 8.97 -3.21 -16.93
C ILE A 302 7.52 -2.75 -16.67
N GLY A 303 6.70 -2.68 -17.74
CA GLY A 303 5.27 -2.41 -17.63
C GLY A 303 4.49 -3.46 -16.82
N ASP A 304 4.97 -4.70 -16.73
CA ASP A 304 4.37 -5.74 -15.89
C ASP A 304 4.43 -5.35 -14.40
N LEU A 305 5.58 -4.82 -13.93
CA LEU A 305 5.73 -4.33 -12.56
C LEU A 305 4.82 -3.13 -12.29
N LEU A 306 4.76 -2.20 -13.25
CA LEU A 306 3.94 -1.00 -13.12
C LEU A 306 2.44 -1.32 -13.06
N ALA A 307 1.99 -2.37 -13.77
CA ALA A 307 0.61 -2.86 -13.72
C ALA A 307 0.24 -3.39 -12.33
N LEU A 308 1.20 -3.96 -11.59
CA LEU A 308 1.05 -4.38 -10.19
C LEU A 308 1.18 -3.23 -9.18
N GLY A 309 1.31 -1.99 -9.66
CA GLY A 309 1.49 -0.80 -8.82
C GLY A 309 2.89 -0.68 -8.21
N VAL A 310 3.87 -1.45 -8.71
CA VAL A 310 5.24 -1.44 -8.22
C VAL A 310 6.09 -0.51 -9.08
N LYS A 311 6.73 0.47 -8.44
CA LYS A 311 7.65 1.40 -9.12
C LYS A 311 9.10 0.99 -8.81
N PRO A 312 9.87 0.52 -9.80
CA PRO A 312 11.28 0.20 -9.58
C PRO A 312 12.10 1.48 -9.30
N VAL A 313 13.15 1.33 -8.50
CA VAL A 313 14.10 2.42 -8.19
C VAL A 313 15.15 2.58 -9.29
N GLY A 314 15.38 1.53 -10.08
CA GLY A 314 16.27 1.57 -11.23
C GLY A 314 15.85 0.57 -12.31
N GLY A 315 16.21 0.90 -13.54
CA GLY A 315 15.96 0.07 -14.70
C GLY A 315 16.65 0.61 -15.93
N ASP A 316 16.36 -0.01 -17.07
CA ASP A 316 16.92 0.42 -18.35
C ASP A 316 16.17 1.67 -18.85
N GLU A 317 16.91 2.77 -18.99
CA GLU A 317 16.37 4.05 -19.43
C GLU A 317 15.90 4.01 -20.89
N GLU A 318 16.49 3.17 -21.74
CA GLU A 318 16.15 3.07 -23.16
C GLU A 318 14.71 2.57 -23.35
N PHE A 319 14.36 1.47 -22.68
CA PHE A 319 12.99 0.96 -22.64
C PHE A 319 12.03 1.92 -21.93
N ALA A 320 12.48 2.60 -20.87
CA ALA A 320 11.65 3.54 -20.12
C ALA A 320 11.26 4.79 -20.93
N ARG A 321 12.19 5.36 -21.73
CA ARG A 321 11.97 6.59 -22.52
C ARG A 321 11.01 6.39 -23.68
N ASN A 322 11.07 5.24 -24.33
CA ASN A 322 10.26 4.93 -25.51
C ASN A 322 8.91 4.29 -25.14
N SER A 323 8.74 3.87 -23.88
CA SER A 323 7.49 3.28 -23.40
C SER A 323 6.31 4.25 -23.36
N VAL A 324 5.11 3.66 -23.49
CA VAL A 324 3.82 4.33 -23.36
C VAL A 324 3.55 4.93 -21.96
N TYR A 325 4.37 4.59 -20.97
CA TYR A 325 4.25 4.99 -19.57
C TYR A 325 5.43 5.83 -19.06
N LYS A 326 6.23 6.45 -19.94
CA LYS A 326 7.36 7.33 -19.59
C LYS A 326 7.10 8.35 -18.45
N HIS A 327 5.86 8.85 -18.35
CA HIS A 327 5.47 9.80 -17.29
C HIS A 327 5.49 9.18 -15.88
N ARG A 328 5.30 7.86 -15.77
CA ARG A 328 5.34 7.10 -14.51
C ARG A 328 6.78 6.76 -14.08
N LEU A 329 7.76 6.92 -14.98
CA LEU A 329 9.16 6.55 -14.79
C LEU A 329 10.11 7.76 -14.65
N LYS A 330 9.59 8.97 -14.40
CA LYS A 330 10.41 10.20 -14.28
C LYS A 330 11.49 10.15 -13.20
N SER A 331 11.33 9.30 -12.19
CA SER A 331 12.27 9.11 -11.08
C SER A 331 13.08 7.81 -11.19
N LEU A 332 12.97 7.08 -12.30
CA LEU A 332 13.70 5.83 -12.51
C LEU A 332 15.17 6.14 -12.76
N ALA A 333 16.06 5.58 -11.95
CA ALA A 333 17.50 5.71 -12.19
C ALA A 333 17.94 4.75 -13.29
N ASN A 334 18.78 5.24 -14.21
CA ASN A 334 19.37 4.42 -15.26
C ASN A 334 20.45 3.50 -14.68
N VAL A 335 20.32 2.19 -14.88
CA VAL A 335 21.33 1.19 -14.49
C VAL A 335 22.19 0.70 -15.66
N GLY A 336 22.00 1.26 -16.86
CA GLY A 336 22.77 0.99 -18.07
C GLY A 336 22.30 -0.25 -18.84
N PHE A 337 22.59 -0.26 -20.15
CA PHE A 337 22.44 -1.40 -21.05
C PHE A 337 23.78 -1.63 -21.79
N PRO A 338 24.54 -2.71 -21.48
CA PRO A 338 24.23 -3.76 -20.51
C PRO A 338 24.26 -3.28 -19.04
N LEU A 339 23.59 -4.02 -18.17
CA LEU A 339 23.45 -3.73 -16.73
C LEU A 339 24.80 -3.43 -16.05
N ASN A 340 24.90 -2.25 -15.43
CA ASN A 340 26.09 -1.76 -14.74
C ASN A 340 26.03 -2.05 -13.23
N PRO A 341 26.96 -2.86 -12.67
CA PRO A 341 26.94 -3.21 -11.26
C PRO A 341 27.14 -2.03 -10.30
N GLN A 342 27.99 -1.05 -10.66
CA GLN A 342 28.27 0.11 -9.79
C GLN A 342 27.06 1.03 -9.70
N LEU A 343 26.40 1.32 -10.83
CA LEU A 343 25.15 2.08 -10.84
C LEU A 343 24.07 1.35 -10.07
N THR A 344 23.92 0.04 -10.29
CA THR A 344 22.95 -0.81 -9.58
C THR A 344 23.16 -0.77 -8.05
N ALA A 345 24.41 -0.94 -7.59
CA ALA A 345 24.74 -0.92 -6.17
C ALA A 345 24.48 0.44 -5.50
N SER A 346 24.68 1.54 -6.23
CA SER A 346 24.42 2.90 -5.73
C SER A 346 22.96 3.15 -5.39
N LEU A 347 22.04 2.37 -5.96
CA LEU A 347 20.61 2.44 -5.69
C LEU A 347 20.20 1.67 -4.43
N HIS A 348 21.12 0.95 -3.79
CA HIS A 348 20.85 0.15 -2.60
C HIS A 348 19.58 -0.74 -2.76
N PRO A 349 19.53 -1.61 -3.78
CA PRO A 349 18.36 -2.44 -4.01
C PRO A 349 18.20 -3.50 -2.91
N ASP A 350 16.96 -3.90 -2.65
CA ASP A 350 16.64 -5.08 -1.82
C ASP A 350 16.17 -6.29 -2.64
N LEU A 351 15.95 -6.10 -3.94
CA LEU A 351 15.75 -7.14 -4.95
C LEU A 351 16.20 -6.63 -6.33
N ILE A 352 16.86 -7.48 -7.10
CA ILE A 352 17.23 -7.23 -8.49
C ILE A 352 16.54 -8.28 -9.36
N ILE A 353 15.80 -7.85 -10.38
CA ILE A 353 15.15 -8.72 -11.35
C ILE A 353 15.76 -8.44 -12.72
N ILE A 354 16.29 -9.48 -13.37
CA ILE A 354 16.88 -9.38 -14.70
C ILE A 354 16.07 -10.24 -15.70
N ALA A 355 15.53 -9.61 -16.74
CA ALA A 355 14.83 -10.30 -17.82
C ALA A 355 15.83 -10.87 -18.85
N ASN A 356 16.77 -11.68 -18.39
CA ASN A 356 17.83 -12.23 -19.22
C ASN A 356 18.40 -13.50 -18.58
N PRO A 357 18.57 -14.61 -19.33
CA PRO A 357 19.10 -15.85 -18.80
C PRO A 357 20.65 -15.90 -18.75
N ASP A 358 21.36 -14.82 -19.11
CA ASP A 358 22.83 -14.77 -19.12
C ASP A 358 23.41 -14.85 -17.70
N GLU A 359 23.94 -16.03 -17.38
CA GLU A 359 24.59 -16.34 -16.11
C GLU A 359 25.75 -15.39 -15.75
N LYS A 360 26.44 -14.83 -16.75
CA LYS A 360 27.51 -13.85 -16.51
C LYS A 360 26.95 -12.53 -15.99
N VAL A 361 25.75 -12.14 -16.41
CA VAL A 361 25.05 -10.95 -15.92
C VAL A 361 24.53 -11.22 -14.51
N TYR A 362 23.86 -12.36 -14.29
CA TYR A 362 23.37 -12.78 -12.99
C TYR A 362 24.46 -12.74 -11.90
N LYS A 363 25.59 -13.41 -12.13
CA LYS A 363 26.71 -13.46 -11.17
C LYS A 363 27.27 -12.09 -10.79
N ARG A 364 27.22 -11.11 -11.71
CA ARG A 364 27.71 -9.75 -11.45
C ARG A 364 26.83 -8.99 -10.46
N VAL A 365 25.53 -9.28 -10.42
CA VAL A 365 24.56 -8.53 -9.62
C VAL A 365 24.06 -9.28 -8.39
N ALA A 366 24.17 -10.60 -8.36
CA ALA A 366 23.85 -11.43 -7.19
C ALA A 366 24.70 -11.07 -5.94
N GLY A 367 25.87 -10.45 -6.12
CA GLY A 367 26.69 -9.93 -5.02
C GLY A 367 26.22 -8.58 -4.45
N ILE A 368 25.22 -7.93 -5.06
CA ILE A 368 24.73 -6.61 -4.66
C ILE A 368 23.50 -6.75 -3.75
N ALA A 369 22.52 -7.54 -4.18
CA ALA A 369 21.28 -7.86 -3.47
C ALA A 369 20.76 -9.21 -3.99
N PRO A 370 19.76 -9.84 -3.34
CA PRO A 370 19.08 -11.00 -3.92
C PRO A 370 18.67 -10.70 -5.37
N ALA A 371 19.09 -11.57 -6.29
CA ALA A 371 18.89 -11.39 -7.72
C ALA A 371 18.08 -12.56 -8.27
N LEU A 372 17.17 -12.29 -9.20
CA LEU A 372 16.36 -13.29 -9.88
C LEU A 372 16.44 -13.09 -11.38
N THR A 373 16.61 -14.17 -12.13
CA THR A 373 16.31 -14.16 -13.57
C THR A 373 14.81 -14.30 -13.81
N PHE A 374 14.31 -13.63 -14.84
CA PHE A 374 12.89 -13.55 -15.16
C PHE A 374 12.66 -13.84 -16.65
N ASP A 375 11.71 -14.74 -16.93
CA ASP A 375 11.30 -15.04 -18.29
C ASP A 375 10.33 -13.99 -18.82
N SER A 376 10.84 -12.98 -19.54
CA SER A 376 10.01 -11.97 -20.18
C SER A 376 9.24 -12.48 -21.40
N PHE A 377 9.62 -13.65 -21.95
CA PHE A 377 8.98 -14.28 -23.10
C PHE A 377 7.82 -15.19 -22.71
N ALA A 378 7.74 -15.62 -21.44
CA ALA A 378 6.63 -16.40 -20.93
C ALA A 378 5.27 -15.71 -21.16
N PRO A 379 4.14 -16.46 -21.22
CA PRO A 379 2.81 -15.88 -21.35
C PRO A 379 2.51 -14.81 -20.30
N LEU A 380 1.75 -13.78 -20.67
CA LEU A 380 1.44 -12.63 -19.80
C LEU A 380 0.89 -13.07 -18.44
N GLU A 381 0.00 -14.05 -18.42
CA GLU A 381 -0.59 -14.60 -17.21
C GLU A 381 0.47 -15.23 -16.29
N HIS A 382 1.44 -15.95 -16.87
CA HIS A 382 2.55 -16.54 -16.12
C HIS A 382 3.44 -15.45 -15.54
N ARG A 383 3.84 -14.47 -16.36
CA ARG A 383 4.68 -13.34 -15.94
C ARG A 383 4.06 -12.54 -14.79
N MET A 384 2.78 -12.18 -14.92
CA MET A 384 2.05 -11.42 -13.91
C MET A 384 1.92 -12.19 -12.60
N ARG A 385 1.66 -13.51 -12.65
CA ARG A 385 1.61 -14.36 -11.45
C ARG A 385 2.96 -14.54 -10.79
N THR A 386 4.02 -14.73 -11.57
CA THR A 386 5.39 -14.87 -11.06
C THR A 386 5.83 -13.60 -10.35
N LEU A 387 5.64 -12.43 -10.97
CA LEU A 387 5.93 -11.14 -10.34
C LEU A 387 5.02 -10.87 -9.14
N GLY A 388 3.72 -11.18 -9.25
CA GLY A 388 2.79 -11.12 -8.11
C GLY A 388 3.28 -11.97 -6.95
N GLY A 389 3.78 -13.17 -7.26
CA GLY A 389 4.48 -14.11 -6.39
C GLY A 389 5.59 -13.46 -5.56
N TRP A 390 6.61 -12.98 -6.28
CA TRP A 390 7.85 -12.47 -5.71
C TRP A 390 7.69 -11.13 -4.99
N LEU A 391 6.70 -10.33 -5.38
CA LEU A 391 6.52 -8.97 -4.88
C LEU A 391 5.45 -8.85 -3.79
N GLY A 392 4.82 -9.96 -3.40
CA GLY A 392 3.69 -9.97 -2.44
C GLY A 392 2.44 -9.28 -3.00
N LYS A 393 2.23 -9.40 -4.32
CA LYS A 393 1.21 -8.74 -5.14
C LYS A 393 0.30 -9.74 -5.87
N GLN A 394 0.12 -10.95 -5.33
CA GLN A 394 -0.69 -12.00 -5.96
C GLN A 394 -2.14 -11.55 -6.19
N ARG A 395 -2.75 -10.85 -5.21
CA ARG A 395 -4.14 -10.38 -5.35
C ARG A 395 -4.27 -9.34 -6.46
N GLU A 396 -3.33 -8.40 -6.52
CA GLU A 396 -3.27 -7.37 -7.56
C GLU A 396 -3.04 -7.99 -8.94
N ALA A 397 -2.18 -9.02 -9.04
CA ALA A 397 -1.94 -9.75 -10.27
C ALA A 397 -3.21 -10.44 -10.79
N GLU A 398 -3.90 -11.22 -9.96
CA GLU A 398 -5.14 -11.90 -10.37
C GLU A 398 -6.25 -10.90 -10.71
N ALA A 399 -6.40 -9.83 -9.93
CA ALA A 399 -7.39 -8.79 -10.20
C ALA A 399 -7.12 -8.08 -11.55
N TRP A 400 -5.85 -7.76 -11.83
CA TRP A 400 -5.46 -7.14 -13.10
C TRP A 400 -5.71 -8.09 -14.27
N LEU A 401 -5.32 -9.37 -14.15
CA LEU A 401 -5.52 -10.38 -15.19
C LEU A 401 -7.00 -10.59 -15.52
N ALA A 402 -7.84 -10.74 -14.49
CA ALA A 402 -9.28 -10.89 -14.68
C ALA A 402 -9.89 -9.66 -15.38
N GLY A 403 -9.59 -8.45 -14.87
CA GLY A 403 -10.09 -7.21 -15.46
C GLY A 403 -9.56 -6.95 -16.88
N PHE A 404 -8.33 -7.40 -17.20
CA PHE A 404 -7.79 -7.35 -18.55
C PHE A 404 -8.51 -8.33 -19.48
N ALA A 405 -8.72 -9.58 -19.05
CA ALA A 405 -9.39 -10.61 -19.85
C ALA A 405 -10.81 -10.19 -20.24
N ASP A 406 -11.60 -9.67 -19.29
CA ASP A 406 -12.97 -9.20 -19.53
C ASP A 406 -13.00 -8.05 -20.55
N ARG A 407 -12.12 -7.06 -20.39
CA ARG A 407 -12.04 -5.92 -21.31
C ARG A 407 -11.53 -6.33 -22.68
N ASN A 408 -10.59 -7.27 -22.76
CA ASN A 408 -10.09 -7.82 -24.02
C ASN A 408 -11.20 -8.55 -24.78
N ALA A 409 -11.96 -9.42 -24.11
CA ALA A 409 -13.09 -10.12 -24.71
C ALA A 409 -14.16 -9.14 -25.21
N ALA A 410 -14.53 -8.15 -24.38
CA ALA A 410 -15.51 -7.13 -24.76
C ALA A 410 -15.07 -6.27 -25.96
N MET A 411 -13.78 -5.94 -26.04
CA MET A 411 -13.20 -5.19 -27.16
C MET A 411 -13.31 -5.97 -28.48
N TRP A 412 -12.90 -7.24 -28.49
CA TRP A 412 -13.01 -8.08 -29.68
C TRP A 412 -14.47 -8.33 -30.09
N GLN A 413 -15.35 -8.65 -29.14
CA GLN A 413 -16.79 -8.80 -29.40
C GLN A 413 -17.40 -7.56 -30.03
N ARG A 414 -17.00 -6.35 -29.58
CA ARG A 414 -17.45 -5.09 -30.17
C ARG A 414 -16.96 -4.91 -31.60
N LEU A 415 -15.72 -5.27 -31.91
CA LEU A 415 -15.16 -5.16 -33.26
C LEU A 415 -15.90 -6.05 -34.26
N TYR A 416 -16.23 -7.29 -33.88
CA TYR A 416 -17.06 -8.15 -34.72
C TYR A 416 -18.52 -7.69 -34.77
N GLY A 417 -19.12 -7.32 -33.63
CA GLY A 417 -20.51 -6.90 -33.54
C GLY A 417 -20.83 -5.58 -34.26
N SER A 418 -19.83 -4.71 -34.43
CA SER A 418 -19.97 -3.46 -35.20
C SER A 418 -19.75 -3.63 -36.70
N GLY A 419 -19.39 -4.84 -37.16
CA GLY A 419 -19.07 -5.11 -38.56
C GLY A 419 -17.72 -4.54 -39.02
N VAL A 420 -16.89 -4.04 -38.10
CA VAL A 420 -15.51 -3.61 -38.41
C VAL A 420 -14.64 -4.80 -38.81
N LEU A 421 -14.87 -5.96 -38.19
CA LEU A 421 -14.22 -7.22 -38.48
C LEU A 421 -15.24 -8.30 -38.84
N SER A 422 -14.84 -9.22 -39.71
CA SER A 422 -15.57 -10.45 -40.02
C SER A 422 -14.96 -11.66 -39.28
N PRO A 423 -15.77 -12.58 -38.73
CA PRO A 423 -15.25 -13.77 -38.06
C PRO A 423 -14.30 -14.58 -38.95
N GLY A 424 -13.10 -14.85 -38.44
CA GLY A 424 -12.09 -15.63 -39.15
C GLY A 424 -11.14 -14.80 -40.03
N GLU A 425 -11.28 -13.47 -40.07
CA GLU A 425 -10.27 -12.59 -40.68
C GLU A 425 -8.87 -12.89 -40.13
N THR A 426 -7.91 -12.87 -41.04
CA THR A 426 -6.50 -13.10 -40.75
C THR A 426 -5.73 -11.79 -40.59
N ALA A 427 -4.69 -11.81 -39.78
CA ALA A 427 -3.82 -10.66 -39.56
C ALA A 427 -2.34 -11.05 -39.59
N SER A 428 -1.52 -10.07 -39.92
CA SER A 428 -0.06 -10.20 -39.94
C SER A 428 0.58 -8.96 -39.32
N ALA A 429 1.49 -9.15 -38.37
CA ALA A 429 2.37 -8.10 -37.89
C ALA A 429 3.77 -8.33 -38.47
N LEU A 430 4.28 -7.34 -39.22
CA LEU A 430 5.54 -7.40 -39.95
C LEU A 430 6.48 -6.29 -39.51
N ILE A 431 7.78 -6.54 -39.43
CA ILE A 431 8.79 -5.53 -39.07
C ILE A 431 10.09 -5.78 -39.83
N PHE A 432 10.75 -4.71 -40.28
CA PHE A 432 12.14 -4.79 -40.70
C PHE A 432 13.06 -4.62 -39.50
N ASP A 433 14.04 -5.49 -39.38
CA ASP A 433 15.08 -5.37 -38.37
C ASP A 433 16.43 -5.82 -38.95
N HIS A 434 17.54 -5.44 -38.31
CA HIS A 434 18.90 -5.76 -38.75
C HIS A 434 19.17 -5.38 -40.23
N GLY A 435 18.67 -4.20 -40.65
CA GLY A 435 18.77 -3.74 -42.03
C GLY A 435 17.58 -4.18 -42.87
N ASN A 436 17.82 -4.95 -43.95
CA ASN A 436 16.82 -5.28 -44.96
C ASN A 436 16.11 -6.63 -44.75
N HIS A 437 16.20 -7.21 -43.56
CA HIS A 437 15.52 -8.45 -43.22
C HIS A 437 14.11 -8.16 -42.72
N LEU A 438 13.11 -8.76 -43.35
CA LEU A 438 11.70 -8.64 -42.97
C LEU A 438 11.33 -9.82 -42.07
N TYR A 439 10.67 -9.55 -40.96
CA TYR A 439 10.20 -10.57 -40.01
C TYR A 439 8.69 -10.49 -39.84
N ALA A 440 8.06 -11.67 -39.71
CA ALA A 440 6.70 -11.83 -39.25
C ALA A 440 6.70 -12.15 -37.76
N MET A 441 5.92 -11.41 -36.99
CA MET A 441 5.86 -11.54 -35.53
C MET A 441 5.03 -12.77 -35.13
N GLY A 442 5.58 -13.58 -34.21
CA GLY A 442 4.99 -14.80 -33.66
C GLY A 442 4.48 -14.57 -32.23
N LEU A 443 5.08 -15.23 -31.23
CA LEU A 443 4.63 -15.16 -29.83
C LEU A 443 4.87 -13.80 -29.13
N SER A 444 5.63 -12.89 -29.73
CA SER A 444 6.10 -11.66 -29.10
C SER A 444 5.46 -10.39 -29.65
N GLY A 445 5.44 -9.32 -28.85
CA GLY A 445 4.99 -8.00 -29.29
C GLY A 445 3.52 -7.92 -29.72
N LEU A 446 3.24 -7.17 -30.80
CA LEU A 446 1.86 -6.85 -31.22
C LEU A 446 1.05 -8.10 -31.60
N SER A 447 1.68 -9.10 -32.21
CA SER A 447 1.00 -10.34 -32.61
C SER A 447 0.38 -11.09 -31.44
N SER A 448 0.99 -11.04 -30.25
CA SER A 448 0.39 -11.61 -29.04
C SER A 448 -1.00 -11.02 -28.75
N ALA A 449 -1.23 -9.73 -29.09
CA ALA A 449 -2.50 -9.05 -28.89
C ALA A 449 -3.47 -9.35 -30.02
N LEU A 450 -2.98 -9.41 -31.26
CA LEU A 450 -3.80 -9.73 -32.44
C LEU A 450 -4.37 -11.14 -32.38
N TYR A 451 -3.56 -12.12 -31.95
CA TYR A 451 -3.93 -13.54 -31.89
C TYR A 451 -4.40 -13.98 -30.49
N ALA A 452 -4.72 -13.03 -29.62
CA ALA A 452 -5.29 -13.33 -28.31
C ALA A 452 -6.63 -14.10 -28.44
N PRO A 453 -7.12 -14.78 -27.38
CA PRO A 453 -8.41 -15.46 -27.43
C PRO A 453 -9.53 -14.52 -27.90
N GLY A 454 -10.25 -14.95 -28.95
CA GLY A 454 -11.29 -14.16 -29.60
C GLY A 454 -10.79 -13.09 -30.57
N GLY A 455 -9.48 -13.01 -30.84
CA GLY A 455 -8.85 -12.07 -31.77
C GLY A 455 -8.90 -12.51 -33.23
N LEU A 456 -7.99 -11.94 -34.03
CA LEU A 456 -7.78 -12.28 -35.44
C LEU A 456 -6.99 -13.59 -35.56
N ARG A 457 -7.09 -14.24 -36.71
CA ARG A 457 -6.32 -15.47 -36.97
C ARG A 457 -4.95 -15.15 -37.57
N PRO A 458 -3.89 -15.89 -37.22
CA PRO A 458 -2.65 -15.82 -37.99
C PRO A 458 -2.84 -16.44 -39.38
N THR A 459 -2.00 -16.07 -40.35
CA THR A 459 -1.88 -16.81 -41.60
C THR A 459 -1.21 -18.17 -41.37
N ALA A 460 -1.24 -19.07 -42.36
CA ALA A 460 -0.63 -20.39 -42.22
C ALA A 460 0.88 -20.34 -41.91
N GLU A 461 1.61 -19.40 -42.54
CA GLU A 461 3.05 -19.21 -42.28
C GLU A 461 3.31 -18.71 -40.86
N ILE A 462 2.47 -17.80 -40.36
CA ILE A 462 2.60 -17.28 -38.98
C ILE A 462 2.16 -18.33 -37.96
N GLN A 463 1.12 -19.12 -38.27
CA GLN A 463 0.69 -20.23 -37.43
C GLN A 463 1.82 -21.26 -37.28
N ALA A 464 2.55 -21.58 -38.35
CA ALA A 464 3.71 -22.47 -38.27
C ALA A 464 4.82 -21.92 -37.34
N ALA A 465 5.04 -20.61 -37.33
CA ALA A 465 5.98 -19.98 -36.40
C ALA A 465 5.48 -20.04 -34.95
N LEU A 466 4.18 -19.86 -34.71
CA LEU A 466 3.56 -19.98 -33.39
C LEU A 466 3.62 -21.43 -32.86
N ASP A 467 3.33 -22.41 -33.71
CA ASP A 467 3.38 -23.84 -33.38
C ASP A 467 4.81 -24.30 -33.04
N ALA A 468 5.81 -23.65 -33.63
CA ALA A 468 7.23 -23.84 -33.33
C ALA A 468 7.73 -22.99 -32.13
N GLU A 469 6.82 -22.31 -31.43
CA GLU A 469 7.10 -21.43 -30.28
C GLU A 469 8.11 -20.31 -30.60
N LEU A 470 8.12 -19.81 -31.84
CA LEU A 470 9.02 -18.75 -32.26
C LEU A 470 8.45 -17.36 -31.96
N GLY A 471 9.30 -16.47 -31.46
CA GLY A 471 8.96 -15.06 -31.25
C GLY A 471 8.74 -14.29 -32.55
N PHE A 472 9.44 -14.70 -33.62
CA PHE A 472 9.37 -14.15 -34.97
C PHE A 472 9.93 -15.15 -35.99
N ALA A 473 9.57 -14.98 -37.26
CA ALA A 473 10.10 -15.76 -38.38
C ALA A 473 10.50 -14.83 -39.53
N GLU A 474 11.64 -15.09 -40.17
CA GLU A 474 12.08 -14.31 -41.33
C GLU A 474 11.15 -14.57 -42.53
N VAL A 475 10.81 -13.50 -43.24
CA VAL A 475 9.90 -13.52 -44.39
C VAL A 475 10.72 -13.52 -45.67
N ASP A 476 10.50 -14.54 -46.50
CA ASP A 476 10.99 -14.53 -47.88
C ASP A 476 10.23 -13.44 -48.67
N PRO A 477 10.91 -12.40 -49.19
CA PRO A 477 10.25 -11.32 -49.93
C PRO A 477 9.47 -11.80 -51.16
N GLN A 478 9.86 -12.93 -51.78
CA GLN A 478 9.15 -13.50 -52.93
C GLN A 478 7.80 -14.12 -52.53
N ARG A 479 7.68 -14.51 -51.26
CA ARG A 479 6.49 -15.14 -50.67
C ARG A 479 5.69 -14.19 -49.79
N LEU A 480 5.94 -12.87 -49.85
CA LEU A 480 5.22 -11.88 -49.03
C LEU A 480 3.69 -12.07 -49.01
N HIS A 481 3.10 -12.46 -50.13
CA HIS A 481 1.67 -12.71 -50.27
C HIS A 481 1.14 -13.86 -49.39
N THR A 482 1.97 -14.86 -49.02
CA THR A 482 1.56 -15.95 -48.12
C THR A 482 1.59 -15.54 -46.66
N TYR A 483 2.41 -14.53 -46.34
CA TYR A 483 2.49 -13.96 -45.00
C TYR A 483 1.44 -12.88 -44.77
N ALA A 484 0.92 -12.23 -45.80
CA ALA A 484 -0.07 -11.15 -45.71
C ALA A 484 -1.49 -11.70 -45.49
N GLY A 485 -2.05 -11.45 -44.30
CA GLY A 485 -3.46 -11.72 -43.99
C GLY A 485 -4.39 -10.66 -44.55
N ASP A 486 -5.67 -10.79 -44.21
CA ASP A 486 -6.72 -9.81 -44.56
C ASP A 486 -6.41 -8.41 -43.99
N ARG A 487 -5.64 -8.37 -42.89
CA ARG A 487 -5.11 -7.15 -42.27
C ARG A 487 -3.60 -7.24 -42.11
N VAL A 488 -2.88 -6.21 -42.56
CA VAL A 488 -1.42 -6.15 -42.43
C VAL A 488 -1.02 -4.97 -41.57
N PHE A 489 -0.32 -5.25 -40.48
CA PHE A 489 0.27 -4.27 -39.58
C PHE A 489 1.78 -4.22 -39.83
N MET A 490 2.23 -3.20 -40.55
CA MET A 490 3.65 -2.94 -40.75
C MET A 490 4.15 -2.05 -39.61
N LEU A 491 5.01 -2.63 -38.77
CA LEU A 491 5.68 -1.94 -37.68
C LEU A 491 6.84 -1.12 -38.24
N VAL A 492 6.82 0.17 -37.93
CA VAL A 492 7.80 1.13 -38.38
C VAL A 492 9.01 1.07 -37.44
N PRO A 493 10.19 0.62 -37.92
CA PRO A 493 11.35 0.40 -37.06
C PRO A 493 12.02 1.71 -36.63
N GLU A 494 12.75 1.65 -35.50
CA GLU A 494 13.53 2.80 -35.01
C GLU A 494 14.80 3.02 -35.82
N ARG A 495 15.46 1.94 -36.27
CA ARG A 495 16.72 2.02 -37.03
C ARG A 495 16.48 2.60 -38.43
N GLU A 496 17.37 3.50 -38.84
CA GLU A 496 17.26 4.21 -40.12
C GLU A 496 17.44 3.28 -41.33
N ASP A 497 18.34 2.30 -41.24
CA ASP A 497 18.57 1.30 -42.29
C ASP A 497 17.34 0.40 -42.53
N SER A 498 16.74 -0.11 -41.46
CA SER A 498 15.50 -0.89 -41.52
C SER A 498 14.30 -0.07 -41.97
N ARG A 499 14.26 1.22 -41.61
CA ARG A 499 13.21 2.13 -42.09
C ARG A 499 13.34 2.37 -43.60
N ALA A 500 14.55 2.57 -44.12
CA ALA A 500 14.77 2.70 -45.55
C ALA A 500 14.34 1.43 -46.33
N ALA A 501 14.62 0.24 -45.77
CA ALA A 501 14.16 -1.02 -46.35
C ALA A 501 12.64 -1.15 -46.34
N MET A 502 11.97 -0.75 -45.25
CA MET A 502 10.52 -0.67 -45.17
C MET A 502 9.95 0.26 -46.25
N ASP A 503 10.46 1.49 -46.37
CA ASP A 503 9.97 2.47 -47.34
C ASP A 503 10.11 1.96 -48.79
N ALA A 504 11.22 1.26 -49.10
CA ALA A 504 11.40 0.61 -50.38
C ALA A 504 10.35 -0.48 -50.65
N LEU A 505 10.02 -1.31 -49.64
CA LEU A 505 8.97 -2.31 -49.77
C LEU A 505 7.60 -1.67 -49.99
N LEU A 506 7.24 -0.62 -49.25
CA LEU A 506 5.95 0.07 -49.36
C LEU A 506 5.71 0.67 -50.76
N GLN A 507 6.79 1.01 -51.48
CA GLN A 507 6.73 1.51 -52.85
C GLN A 507 6.73 0.40 -53.92
N SER A 508 7.03 -0.86 -53.53
CA SER A 508 7.18 -1.97 -54.45
C SER A 508 5.85 -2.47 -55.04
N PRO A 509 5.87 -3.08 -56.25
CA PRO A 509 4.69 -3.75 -56.80
C PRO A 509 4.17 -4.88 -55.90
N ALA A 510 5.08 -5.64 -55.26
CA ALA A 510 4.74 -6.76 -54.40
C ALA A 510 3.87 -6.34 -53.20
N TRP A 511 4.17 -5.18 -52.59
CA TRP A 511 3.34 -4.61 -51.53
C TRP A 511 2.01 -4.07 -52.07
N ARG A 512 2.05 -3.26 -53.14
CA ARG A 512 0.85 -2.63 -53.73
C ARG A 512 -0.15 -3.63 -54.31
N SER A 513 0.30 -4.85 -54.65
CA SER A 513 -0.57 -5.93 -55.12
C SER A 513 -1.26 -6.71 -54.00
N LEU A 514 -0.89 -6.50 -52.73
CA LEU A 514 -1.51 -7.23 -51.62
C LEU A 514 -3.00 -6.86 -51.48
N PRO A 515 -3.91 -7.84 -51.33
CA PRO A 515 -5.33 -7.57 -51.16
C PRO A 515 -5.62 -6.62 -50.00
N ALA A 516 -4.97 -6.80 -48.85
CA ALA A 516 -5.10 -5.93 -47.69
C ALA A 516 -4.70 -4.47 -48.00
N VAL A 517 -3.67 -4.25 -48.82
CA VAL A 517 -3.24 -2.89 -49.21
C VAL A 517 -4.26 -2.24 -50.14
N GLN A 518 -4.77 -2.99 -51.13
CA GLN A 518 -5.77 -2.50 -52.08
C GLN A 518 -7.11 -2.17 -51.40
N GLN A 519 -7.46 -2.90 -50.34
CA GLN A 519 -8.68 -2.69 -49.55
C GLN A 519 -8.49 -1.64 -48.44
N GLY A 520 -7.30 -1.05 -48.28
CA GLY A 520 -7.04 -0.06 -47.23
C GLY A 520 -6.89 -0.66 -45.82
N HIS A 521 -6.65 -1.96 -45.72
CA HIS A 521 -6.45 -2.72 -44.47
C HIS A 521 -4.96 -2.93 -44.14
N ALA A 522 -4.09 -2.04 -44.61
CA ALA A 522 -2.68 -2.00 -44.27
C ALA A 522 -2.39 -0.80 -43.34
N TYR A 523 -1.81 -1.07 -42.18
CA TYR A 523 -1.61 -0.11 -41.11
C TYR A 523 -0.12 0.08 -40.82
N LEU A 524 0.34 1.33 -40.78
CA LEU A 524 1.70 1.69 -40.36
C LEU A 524 1.67 2.07 -38.88
N LEU A 525 2.39 1.34 -38.04
CA LEU A 525 2.39 1.52 -36.59
C LEU A 525 3.81 1.69 -36.05
N ASP A 526 4.04 2.68 -35.21
CA ASP A 526 5.34 2.90 -34.54
C ASP A 526 5.72 1.72 -33.64
N SER A 527 6.82 1.02 -33.95
CA SER A 527 7.21 -0.21 -33.23
C SER A 527 7.40 0.04 -31.73
N SER A 528 7.95 1.21 -31.37
CA SER A 528 8.23 1.60 -29.99
C SER A 528 6.97 1.80 -29.14
N LYS A 529 5.81 2.02 -29.77
CA LYS A 529 4.54 2.25 -29.07
C LYS A 529 3.61 1.04 -29.08
N TRP A 530 3.77 0.16 -30.07
CA TRP A 530 2.80 -0.90 -30.37
C TRP A 530 3.33 -2.31 -30.16
N ASN A 531 4.65 -2.50 -30.17
CA ASN A 531 5.25 -3.83 -30.26
C ASN A 531 5.78 -4.41 -28.93
N PHE A 532 5.51 -3.77 -27.78
CA PHE A 532 5.86 -4.34 -26.48
C PHE A 532 4.79 -5.32 -26.00
N SER A 533 5.22 -6.42 -25.38
CA SER A 533 4.35 -7.48 -24.84
C SER A 533 3.93 -7.25 -23.38
N ASP A 534 4.39 -6.17 -22.75
CA ASP A 534 4.13 -5.86 -21.35
C ASP A 534 2.65 -5.53 -21.08
N ALA A 535 2.23 -5.73 -19.82
CA ALA A 535 0.88 -5.58 -19.33
C ALA A 535 0.26 -4.20 -19.65
N LEU A 536 0.99 -3.11 -19.43
CA LEU A 536 0.45 -1.76 -19.68
C LEU A 536 0.33 -1.45 -21.17
N THR A 537 1.27 -1.94 -21.98
CA THR A 537 1.15 -1.83 -23.44
C THR A 537 -0.07 -2.62 -23.92
N ARG A 538 -0.25 -3.86 -23.46
CA ARG A 538 -1.42 -4.71 -23.74
C ARG A 538 -2.74 -4.03 -23.37
N GLU A 539 -2.81 -3.43 -22.19
CA GLU A 539 -3.99 -2.68 -21.74
C GLU A 539 -4.29 -1.48 -22.65
N ARG A 540 -3.26 -0.74 -23.06
CA ARG A 540 -3.41 0.41 -23.96
C ARG A 540 -3.92 -0.02 -25.35
N LEU A 541 -3.47 -1.17 -25.85
CA LEU A 541 -3.91 -1.72 -27.13
C LEU A 541 -5.42 -1.98 -27.17
N LEU A 542 -6.06 -2.28 -26.03
CA LEU A 542 -7.53 -2.42 -25.94
C LEU A 542 -8.29 -1.17 -26.41
N THR A 543 -7.67 0.00 -26.29
CA THR A 543 -8.27 1.27 -26.74
C THR A 543 -7.77 1.70 -28.11
N LEU A 544 -6.53 1.38 -28.45
CA LEU A 544 -5.91 1.82 -29.70
C LEU A 544 -6.26 0.93 -30.90
N LEU A 545 -6.31 -0.39 -30.73
CA LEU A 545 -6.64 -1.32 -31.81
C LEU A 545 -8.01 -1.00 -32.45
N PRO A 546 -9.08 -0.75 -31.68
CA PRO A 546 -10.36 -0.37 -32.28
C PRO A 546 -10.33 0.91 -33.11
N LYS A 547 -9.49 1.89 -32.73
CA LYS A 547 -9.37 3.15 -33.49
C LYS A 547 -8.68 2.93 -34.83
N VAL A 548 -7.61 2.14 -34.83
CA VAL A 548 -6.87 1.78 -36.05
C VAL A 548 -7.75 0.94 -36.98
N LEU A 549 -8.46 -0.06 -36.44
CA LEU A 549 -9.31 -0.96 -37.22
C LEU A 549 -10.60 -0.28 -37.73
N GLY A 550 -11.16 0.67 -36.98
CA GLY A 550 -12.43 1.34 -37.29
C GLY A 550 -12.34 2.53 -38.26
N GLY A 551 -11.17 2.82 -38.84
CA GLY A 551 -11.02 3.85 -39.88
C GLY A 551 -11.12 5.31 -39.41
N HIS A 552 -11.21 5.58 -38.10
CA HIS A 552 -11.14 6.94 -37.55
C HIS A 552 -9.67 7.38 -37.43
N GLY A 553 -9.12 7.89 -38.54
CA GLY A 553 -8.06 8.91 -38.57
C GLY A 553 -6.75 8.60 -37.84
N ALA A 554 -5.73 8.24 -38.65
CA ALA A 554 -4.30 8.49 -38.48
C ALA A 554 -3.66 8.22 -37.10
N ALA A 555 -2.77 7.22 -37.11
CA ALA A 555 -1.63 7.17 -36.21
C ALA A 555 -0.85 8.50 -36.22
N GLN A 556 -0.88 9.21 -35.08
CA GLN A 556 0.18 10.13 -34.63
C GLN A 556 0.47 9.83 -33.16
#